data_AF-A0A926L471-F1
#
_entry.id   AF-A0A926L471-F1
#
_cell.length_a   1.000
_cell.length_b   1.000
_cell.length_c   1.000
_cell.angle_alpha   90.00
_cell.angle_beta   90.00
_cell.angle_gamma   90.00
#
_symmetry.space_group_name_H-M   'P 1'
#
loop_
_entity.id
_entity.type
_entity.pdbx_description
1 polymer ?
#
loop_
_entity_poly.entity_id
_entity_poly.type
_entity_poly.pdbx_seq_one_letter_code
_entity_poly.pdbx_strand_id
1 'polypeptide(L)'
;MSAGRSGEGVPAEGTEAPGLSLAARNLGRALDEAGAGSRRVREAVGEFVEEVTFAGADEIRAMLREVLAEDWAALPAWARGLAYRLACLQRPDDAGLLREAAADLLCFGPDRDREAEEPRRRAAEPE
;
A
#
# COMPACT_ATOMS: atom_id res chain seq x y z
N MET A 1 -8.41 9.55 -55.09
CA MET A 1 -8.61 8.32 -54.30
C MET A 1 -7.80 8.47 -53.02
N SER A 2 -8.46 8.95 -51.96
CA SER A 2 -7.85 9.11 -50.62
C SER A 2 -8.30 7.95 -49.75
N ALA A 3 -7.35 7.15 -49.26
CA ALA A 3 -7.61 6.16 -48.23
C ALA A 3 -7.33 6.82 -46.87
N GLY A 4 -8.37 6.95 -46.06
CA GLY A 4 -8.31 7.50 -44.71
C GLY A 4 -7.48 6.60 -43.79
N ARG A 5 -6.64 7.22 -42.97
CA ARG A 5 -6.03 6.57 -41.81
C ARG A 5 -7.11 6.47 -40.75
N SER A 6 -7.59 5.26 -40.50
CA SER A 6 -8.37 4.95 -39.32
C SER A 6 -7.50 5.24 -38.09
N GLY A 7 -8.01 6.09 -37.21
CA GLY A 7 -7.44 6.33 -35.90
C GLY A 7 -7.44 5.04 -35.10
N GLU A 8 -6.24 4.56 -34.77
CA GLU A 8 -6.03 3.57 -33.73
C GLU A 8 -6.30 4.29 -32.41
N GLY A 9 -7.45 3.97 -31.80
CA GLY A 9 -7.82 4.48 -30.50
C GLY A 9 -6.80 4.01 -29.48
N VAL A 10 -6.05 4.97 -28.93
CA VAL A 10 -5.24 4.77 -27.72
C VAL A 10 -6.17 4.25 -26.63
N PRO A 11 -5.93 3.07 -26.02
CA PRO A 11 -6.71 2.67 -24.86
C PRO A 11 -6.40 3.66 -23.74
N ALA A 12 -7.45 4.20 -23.14
CA ALA A 12 -7.36 5.10 -22.01
C ALA A 12 -6.57 4.41 -20.87
N GLU A 13 -5.41 4.97 -20.54
CA GLU A 13 -4.71 4.71 -19.28
C GLU A 13 -5.65 5.14 -18.15
N GLY A 14 -6.15 4.15 -17.41
CA GLY A 14 -7.12 4.36 -16.34
C GLY A 14 -7.91 3.11 -16.03
N THR A 15 -7.24 1.96 -15.94
CA THR A 15 -7.81 0.80 -15.26
C THR A 15 -7.35 0.92 -13.81
N GLU A 16 -8.27 1.34 -12.93
CA GLU A 16 -8.15 1.19 -11.47
C GLU A 16 -7.47 -0.15 -11.18
N ALA A 17 -6.53 -0.22 -10.24
CA ALA A 17 -5.89 -1.47 -9.85
C ALA A 17 -6.71 -2.21 -8.79
N PRO A 18 -7.63 -3.14 -9.13
CA PRO A 18 -8.17 -4.09 -8.17
C PRO A 18 -7.11 -5.10 -7.69
N GLY A 19 -5.90 -5.09 -8.29
CA GLY A 19 -4.78 -5.98 -7.96
C GLY A 19 -4.25 -5.79 -6.56
N LEU A 20 -3.93 -4.56 -6.15
CA LEU A 20 -3.27 -4.31 -4.87
C LEU A 20 -4.15 -4.68 -3.66
N SER A 21 -5.41 -4.25 -3.64
CA SER A 21 -6.34 -4.60 -2.54
C SER A 21 -6.64 -6.10 -2.52
N LEU A 22 -6.69 -6.76 -3.67
CA LEU A 22 -6.85 -8.22 -3.73
C LEU A 22 -5.61 -8.94 -3.20
N ALA A 23 -4.41 -8.51 -3.61
CA ALA A 23 -3.14 -9.07 -3.16
C ALA A 23 -2.95 -8.91 -1.64
N ALA A 24 -3.33 -7.75 -1.09
CA ALA A 24 -3.31 -7.50 0.36
C ALA A 24 -4.24 -8.48 1.12
N ARG A 25 -5.49 -8.66 0.65
CA ARG A 25 -6.43 -9.62 1.25
C ARG A 25 -5.97 -11.07 1.10
N ASN A 26 -5.35 -11.42 -0.04
CA ASN A 26 -4.80 -12.75 -0.26
C ASN A 26 -3.65 -13.05 0.70
N LEU A 27 -2.77 -12.06 0.94
CA LEU A 27 -1.70 -12.16 1.92
C LEU A 27 -2.23 -12.39 3.34
N GLY A 28 -3.20 -11.58 3.78
CA GLY A 28 -3.84 -11.75 5.10
C GLY A 28 -4.40 -13.15 5.28
N ARG A 29 -5.27 -13.59 4.36
CA ARG A 29 -5.87 -14.93 4.40
C ARG A 29 -4.83 -16.06 4.35
N ALA A 30 -3.79 -15.92 3.54
CA ALA A 30 -2.75 -16.93 3.46
C ALA A 30 -1.98 -17.09 4.78
N LEU A 31 -1.73 -16.01 5.50
CA LEU A 31 -1.05 -16.03 6.80
C LEU A 31 -1.93 -16.61 7.91
N ASP A 32 -3.24 -16.36 7.88
CA ASP A 32 -4.19 -16.89 8.85
C ASP A 32 -4.47 -18.38 8.65
N GLU A 33 -4.60 -18.81 7.39
CA GLU A 33 -5.02 -20.17 7.04
C GLU A 33 -3.85 -21.16 6.91
N ALA A 34 -2.64 -20.68 6.64
CA ALA A 34 -1.49 -21.54 6.34
C ALA A 34 -0.30 -21.29 7.29
N GLY A 35 0.43 -22.37 7.59
CA GLY A 35 1.64 -22.26 8.41
C GLY A 35 2.70 -21.35 7.77
N ALA A 36 3.40 -20.59 8.63
CA ALA A 36 4.53 -19.76 8.24
C ALA A 36 5.59 -20.61 7.49
N GLY A 37 5.79 -20.34 6.21
CA GLY A 37 6.68 -21.11 5.32
C GLY A 37 5.97 -21.97 4.28
N SER A 38 4.64 -21.99 4.27
CA SER A 38 3.87 -22.63 3.19
C SER A 38 4.14 -21.96 1.84
N ARG A 39 4.01 -22.75 0.76
CA ARG A 39 4.11 -22.22 -0.61
C ARG A 39 3.12 -21.09 -0.86
N ARG A 40 1.88 -21.23 -0.36
CA ARG A 40 0.82 -20.24 -0.50
C ARG A 40 1.18 -18.90 0.13
N VAL A 41 1.79 -18.90 1.32
CA VAL A 41 2.28 -17.67 1.96
C VAL A 41 3.38 -17.02 1.11
N ARG A 42 4.32 -17.80 0.58
CA ARG A 42 5.40 -17.25 -0.28
C ARG A 42 4.85 -16.61 -1.56
N GLU A 43 3.89 -17.26 -2.19
CA GLU A 43 3.23 -16.72 -3.40
C GLU A 43 2.47 -15.43 -3.08
N ALA A 44 1.67 -15.41 -2.01
CA ALA A 44 0.92 -14.22 -1.61
C ALA A 44 1.83 -13.05 -1.18
N VAL A 45 2.96 -13.34 -0.51
CA VAL A 45 3.97 -12.32 -0.20
C VAL A 45 4.58 -11.76 -1.49
N GLY A 46 4.92 -12.62 -2.45
CA GLY A 46 5.48 -12.20 -3.73
C GLY A 46 4.52 -11.29 -4.51
N GLU A 47 3.27 -11.71 -4.65
CA GLU A 47 2.20 -10.94 -5.31
C GLU A 47 2.00 -9.59 -4.63
N PHE A 48 1.87 -9.56 -3.30
CA PHE A 48 1.73 -8.29 -2.56
C PHE A 48 2.93 -7.36 -2.75
N VAL A 49 4.15 -7.88 -2.67
CA VAL A 49 5.38 -7.10 -2.82
C VAL A 49 5.48 -6.54 -4.24
N GLU A 50 5.14 -7.32 -5.27
CA GLU A 50 5.13 -6.88 -6.65
C GLU A 50 4.12 -5.75 -6.85
N GLU A 51 2.85 -5.96 -6.49
CA GLU A 51 1.79 -4.98 -6.64
C GLU A 51 2.09 -3.68 -5.87
N VAL A 52 2.52 -3.77 -4.61
CA VAL A 52 2.76 -2.56 -3.78
C VAL A 52 3.99 -1.78 -4.25
N THR A 53 4.96 -2.44 -4.87
CA THR A 53 6.19 -1.77 -5.36
C THR A 53 5.90 -0.87 -6.56
N PHE A 54 4.94 -1.25 -7.40
CA PHE A 54 4.58 -0.49 -8.60
C PHE A 54 3.37 0.44 -8.42
N ALA A 55 2.66 0.34 -7.29
CA ALA A 55 1.53 1.19 -6.98
C ALA A 55 1.92 2.64 -6.64
N GLY A 56 1.05 3.58 -7.02
CA GLY A 56 1.14 4.98 -6.62
C GLY A 56 0.75 5.21 -5.15
N ALA A 57 1.19 6.32 -4.56
CA ALA A 57 0.90 6.67 -3.17
C ALA A 57 -0.62 6.73 -2.86
N ASP A 58 -1.42 7.24 -3.80
CA ASP A 58 -2.87 7.34 -3.63
C ASP A 58 -3.55 5.97 -3.67
N GLU A 59 -3.07 5.06 -4.53
CA GLU A 59 -3.54 3.67 -4.61
C GLU A 59 -3.18 2.88 -3.35
N ILE A 60 -1.93 3.03 -2.87
CA ILE A 60 -1.47 2.42 -1.62
C ILE A 60 -2.33 2.90 -0.45
N ARG A 61 -2.58 4.21 -0.37
CA ARG A 61 -3.37 4.81 0.72
C ARG A 61 -4.84 4.38 0.64
N ALA A 62 -5.41 4.29 -0.56
CA ALA A 62 -6.76 3.76 -0.77
C ALA A 62 -6.86 2.29 -0.31
N MET A 63 -5.93 1.43 -0.72
CA MET A 63 -5.88 0.03 -0.30
C MET A 63 -5.76 -0.11 1.23
N LEU A 64 -4.86 0.65 1.86
CA LEU A 64 -4.67 0.58 3.31
C LEU A 64 -5.96 0.99 4.05
N ARG A 65 -6.63 2.05 3.61
CA ARG A 65 -7.90 2.49 4.21
C ARG A 65 -9.00 1.45 4.01
N GLU A 66 -9.07 0.84 2.84
CA GLU A 66 -10.05 -0.21 2.51
C GLU A 66 -9.84 -1.45 3.40
N VAL A 67 -8.64 -2.04 3.35
CA VAL A 67 -8.34 -3.31 4.05
C VAL A 67 -8.39 -3.14 5.57
N LEU A 68 -7.88 -2.04 6.12
CA LEU A 68 -7.87 -1.84 7.57
C LEU A 68 -9.22 -1.40 8.14
N ALA A 69 -10.14 -0.91 7.30
CA ALA A 69 -11.53 -0.68 7.70
C ALA A 69 -12.32 -1.99 7.81
N GLU A 70 -11.99 -3.00 7.00
CA GLU A 70 -12.60 -4.33 7.07
C GLU A 70 -12.18 -5.06 8.34
N ASP A 71 -10.88 -5.12 8.59
CA ASP A 71 -10.29 -5.63 9.83
C ASP A 71 -8.89 -5.02 10.00
N TRP A 72 -8.68 -4.33 11.11
CA TRP A 72 -7.41 -3.66 11.43
C TRP A 72 -6.22 -4.66 11.53
N ALA A 73 -6.51 -5.95 11.76
CA ALA A 73 -5.54 -7.02 11.81
C ALA A 73 -5.36 -7.77 10.47
N ALA A 74 -6.15 -7.44 9.43
CA ALA A 74 -6.15 -8.14 8.13
C ALA A 74 -4.80 -8.13 7.41
N LEU A 75 -3.92 -7.18 7.75
CA LEU A 75 -2.59 -7.08 7.16
C LEU A 75 -1.51 -7.03 8.25
N PRO A 76 -0.45 -7.88 8.15
CA PRO A 76 0.60 -7.91 9.15
C PRO A 76 1.37 -6.59 9.19
N ALA A 77 1.92 -6.28 10.37
CA ALA A 77 2.63 -5.04 10.65
C ALA A 77 3.72 -4.69 9.62
N TRP A 78 4.49 -5.69 9.19
CA TRP A 78 5.58 -5.48 8.23
C TRP A 78 5.05 -5.02 6.86
N ALA A 79 3.88 -5.52 6.43
CA ALA A 79 3.30 -5.22 5.13
C ALA A 79 2.69 -3.81 5.12
N ARG A 80 1.98 -3.43 6.19
CA ARG A 80 1.52 -2.05 6.40
C ARG A 80 2.68 -1.06 6.44
N GLY A 81 3.72 -1.40 7.21
CA GLY A 81 4.91 -0.57 7.33
C GLY A 81 5.68 -0.43 6.01
N LEU A 82 5.69 -1.45 5.16
CA LEU A 82 6.28 -1.36 3.81
C LEU A 82 5.46 -0.41 2.93
N ALA A 83 4.14 -0.60 2.88
CA ALA A 83 3.22 0.19 2.08
C ALA A 83 3.29 1.69 2.45
N TYR A 84 3.18 2.04 3.74
CA TYR A 84 3.28 3.43 4.18
C TYR A 84 4.64 4.06 3.85
N ARG A 85 5.74 3.32 3.99
CA ARG A 85 7.08 3.82 3.64
C ARG A 85 7.19 4.13 2.14
N LEU A 86 6.70 3.25 1.27
CA LEU A 86 6.69 3.49 -0.18
C LEU A 86 5.85 4.71 -0.54
N ALA A 87 4.64 4.84 0.03
CA ALA A 87 3.80 6.01 -0.19
C ALA A 87 4.48 7.31 0.29
N CYS A 88 5.10 7.30 1.46
CA CYS A 88 5.81 8.48 2.01
C CYS A 88 7.05 8.87 1.19
N LEU A 89 7.71 7.91 0.52
CA LEU A 89 8.82 8.21 -0.40
C LEU A 89 8.33 8.93 -1.66
N GLN A 90 7.12 8.61 -2.14
CA GLN A 90 6.52 9.25 -3.31
C GLN A 90 5.88 10.61 -3.00
N ARG A 91 5.40 10.80 -1.76
CA ARG A 91 4.74 12.04 -1.28
C ARG A 91 5.36 12.49 0.05
N PRO A 92 6.62 12.95 0.06
CA PRO A 92 7.33 13.28 1.30
C PRO A 92 6.67 14.39 2.11
N ASP A 93 5.91 15.28 1.48
CA ASP A 93 5.36 16.46 2.14
C ASP A 93 3.84 16.36 2.37
N ASP A 94 3.21 15.22 2.07
CA ASP A 94 1.79 15.00 2.38
C ASP A 94 1.62 14.76 3.90
N ALA A 95 1.33 15.84 4.62
CA ALA A 95 1.08 15.82 6.06
C ALA A 95 -0.08 14.90 6.47
N GLY A 96 -1.05 14.62 5.59
CA GLY A 96 -2.12 13.66 5.85
C GLY A 96 -1.60 12.23 5.84
N LEU A 97 -0.82 11.87 4.83
CA LEU A 97 -0.18 10.57 4.70
C LEU A 97 0.81 10.30 5.85
N LEU A 98 1.65 11.29 6.18
CA LEU A 98 2.62 11.17 7.28
C LEU A 98 1.93 10.93 8.64
N ARG A 99 0.77 11.55 8.88
CA ARG A 99 -0.03 11.31 10.09
C ARG A 99 -0.61 9.90 10.15
N GLU A 100 -1.13 9.40 9.03
CA GLU A 100 -1.64 8.02 8.93
C GLU A 100 -0.51 7.00 9.18
N ALA A 101 0.64 7.19 8.54
CA ALA A 101 1.82 6.32 8.71
C ALA A 101 2.33 6.32 10.16
N ALA A 102 2.40 7.49 10.81
CA ALA A 102 2.81 7.58 12.20
C ALA A 102 1.81 6.90 13.15
N ALA A 103 0.50 7.08 12.92
CA ALA A 103 -0.53 6.45 13.72
C ALA A 103 -0.44 4.92 13.65
N ASP A 104 -0.21 4.37 12.46
CA ASP A 104 -0.03 2.93 12.25
C ASP A 104 1.19 2.38 13.00
N LEU A 105 2.34 3.07 12.94
CA LEU A 105 3.56 2.65 13.63
C LEU A 105 3.37 2.53 15.15
N LEU A 106 2.61 3.43 15.76
CA LEU A 106 2.39 3.48 17.20
C LEU A 106 1.47 2.37 17.71
N CYS A 107 0.71 1.71 16.83
CA CYS A 107 -0.14 0.60 17.22
C CYS A 107 0.65 -0.66 17.64
N PHE A 108 1.95 -0.74 17.37
CA PHE A 108 2.77 -1.93 17.60
C PHE A 108 3.66 -1.89 18.86
N GLY A 109 3.51 -0.87 19.70
CA GLY A 109 4.27 -0.72 20.94
C GLY A 109 5.55 0.12 20.79
N PRO A 110 6.27 0.35 21.91
CA PRO A 110 7.26 1.42 22.04
C PRO A 110 8.49 1.26 21.14
N ASP A 111 8.74 0.06 20.61
CA ASP A 111 9.86 -0.22 19.71
C ASP A 111 9.78 0.58 18.40
N ARG A 112 8.55 0.97 18.00
CA ARG A 112 8.29 1.75 16.79
C ARG A 112 8.15 3.26 17.04
N ASP A 113 8.17 3.71 18.29
CA ASP A 113 7.97 5.12 18.65
C ASP A 113 9.01 6.03 18.00
N ARG A 114 10.28 5.59 17.96
CA ARG A 114 11.37 6.35 17.30
C ARG A 114 11.17 6.46 15.80
N GLU A 115 10.63 5.41 15.16
CA GLU A 115 10.32 5.43 13.72
C GLU A 115 9.11 6.31 13.42
N ALA A 116 8.17 6.46 14.37
CA ALA A 116 6.99 7.31 14.23
C ALA A 116 7.28 8.81 14.45
N GLU A 117 8.35 9.16 15.16
CA GLU A 117 8.68 10.53 15.53
C GLU A 117 9.06 11.40 14.31
N GLU A 118 9.82 10.84 13.37
CA GLU A 118 10.24 11.58 12.17
C GLU A 118 9.05 11.97 11.26
N PRO A 119 8.14 11.05 10.88
CA PRO A 119 6.93 11.41 10.15
C PRO A 119 6.06 12.43 10.89
N ARG A 120 5.92 12.31 12.22
CA ARG A 120 5.16 13.27 13.04
C ARG A 120 5.76 14.67 12.98
N ARG A 121 7.08 14.78 13.11
CA ARG A 121 7.78 16.07 13.04
C ARG A 121 7.55 16.73 11.70
N ARG A 122 7.74 15.99 10.61
CA ARG A 122 7.54 16.50 9.24
C ARG A 122 6.09 16.91 8.99
N ALA A 123 5.12 16.15 9.49
CA ALA A 123 3.70 16.51 9.37
C ALA A 123 3.30 17.78 10.15
N ALA A 124 4.13 18.23 11.10
CA ALA A 124 3.92 19.43 11.90
C ALA A 124 4.70 20.65 11.38
N GLU A 125 5.54 20.48 10.36
CA GLU A 125 6.24 21.58 9.70
C GLU A 125 5.23 22.36 8.82
N PRO A 126 5.19 23.70 8.90
CA PRO A 126 4.33 24.52 8.04
C PRO A 126 4.82 24.48 6.58
N GLU A 127 3.88 24.44 5.62
CA GLU A 127 4.14 24.49 4.17
C GLU A 127 4.88 25.77 3.73
#